data_AF-A0A137PCS3-F1
#
_entry.id   AF-A0A137PCS3-F1
#
_cell.length_a   1.000
_cell.length_b   1.000
_cell.length_c   1.000
_cell.angle_alpha   90.00
_cell.angle_beta   90.00
_cell.angle_gamma   90.00
#
_symmetry.space_group_name_H-M   'P 1'
#
loop_
_entity.id
_entity.type
_entity.pdbx_description
1 polymer ?
#
loop_
_entity_poly.entity_id
_entity_poly.type
_entity_poly.pdbx_seq_one_letter_code
_entity_poly.pdbx_strand_id
1 'polypeptide(L)'
;MNPINITILYLINLISCWVVTLEIDTNRDMNKFDKYYNLAVKSDKGGTAKTSCYNKDYNDQRCENSKEVVSSQGGFVINDLKCSVDFCWIDIVTDGITFSIKAPAFCNDPIVVSLDKNLPRYWCFGYQLFKLSSDGNVNYWD
;
A
#
# COMPACT_ATOMS: atom_id res chain seq x y z
N MET A 1 -43.43 20.91 1.22
CA MET A 1 -42.33 19.93 1.15
C MET A 1 -41.08 20.61 1.71
N ASN A 2 -40.59 20.16 2.85
CA ASN A 2 -39.52 20.84 3.59
C ASN A 2 -38.17 20.69 2.87
N PRO A 3 -37.48 21.79 2.50
CA PRO A 3 -36.18 21.77 1.82
C PRO A 3 -35.02 21.26 2.71
N ILE A 4 -35.28 21.03 4.01
CA ILE A 4 -34.27 20.70 5.01
C ILE A 4 -33.71 19.27 4.86
N ASN A 5 -34.42 18.36 4.18
CA ASN A 5 -33.96 16.96 4.04
C ASN A 5 -32.98 16.71 2.89
N ILE A 6 -32.75 17.66 1.98
CA ILE A 6 -31.82 17.46 0.85
C ILE A 6 -30.38 17.86 1.23
N THR A 7 -30.21 18.79 2.17
CA THR A 7 -28.89 19.33 2.53
C THR A 7 -28.02 18.33 3.30
N ILE A 8 -28.63 17.41 4.06
CA ILE A 8 -27.89 16.40 4.85
C ILE A 8 -27.27 15.32 3.95
N LEU A 9 -27.88 15.01 2.80
CA LEU A 9 -27.38 13.97 1.89
C LEU A 9 -26.10 14.39 1.16
N TYR A 10 -25.87 15.69 0.95
CA TYR A 10 -24.68 16.21 0.28
C TYR A 10 -23.42 16.20 1.17
N LEU A 11 -23.57 16.23 2.50
CA LEU A 11 -22.44 16.23 3.44
C LEU A 11 -21.78 14.86 3.64
N ILE A 12 -22.44 13.77 3.21
CA ILE A 12 -21.96 12.40 3.41
C ILE A 12 -20.90 11.99 2.35
N ASN A 13 -20.75 12.74 1.25
CA ASN A 13 -19.86 12.39 0.13
C ASN A 13 -18.39 12.82 0.29
N LEU A 14 -17.98 13.35 1.45
CA LEU A 14 -16.64 13.91 1.61
C LEU A 14 -15.60 12.91 2.15
N ILE A 15 -16.00 11.71 2.52
CA ILE A 15 -15.09 10.71 3.10
C ILE A 15 -14.87 9.59 2.08
N SER A 16 -13.62 9.44 1.66
CA SER A 16 -13.20 8.29 0.85
C SER A 16 -12.55 7.23 1.72
N CYS A 17 -12.98 5.99 1.49
CA CYS A 17 -12.39 4.81 2.09
C CYS A 17 -11.27 4.27 1.18
N TRP A 18 -10.12 4.04 1.79
CA TRP A 18 -8.93 3.55 1.10
C TRP A 18 -8.44 2.27 1.74
N VAL A 19 -7.86 1.41 0.91
CA VAL A 19 -7.24 0.16 1.32
C VAL A 19 -5.86 0.10 0.69
N VAL A 20 -4.84 -0.08 1.52
CA VAL A 20 -3.51 -0.51 1.06
C VAL A 20 -3.37 -1.99 1.35
N THR A 21 -2.94 -2.74 0.35
CA THR A 21 -2.49 -4.12 0.49
C THR A 21 -1.03 -4.18 0.09
N LEU A 22 -0.19 -4.69 0.98
CA LEU A 22 1.22 -4.95 0.74
C LEU A 22 1.46 -6.45 0.83
N GLU A 23 1.86 -7.04 -0.28
CA GLU A 23 2.31 -8.41 -0.35
C GLU A 23 3.83 -8.44 -0.37
N ILE A 24 4.42 -9.29 0.48
CA ILE A 24 5.86 -9.42 0.61
C ILE A 24 6.23 -10.87 0.30
N ASP A 25 7.08 -11.04 -0.69
CA ASP A 25 7.61 -12.33 -1.09
C ASP A 25 9.13 -12.31 -0.92
N THR A 26 9.62 -13.10 0.02
CA THR A 26 11.05 -13.22 0.30
C THR A 26 11.50 -14.61 -0.09
N ASN A 27 12.41 -14.69 -1.05
CA ASN A 27 13.08 -15.92 -1.42
C ASN A 27 14.54 -15.84 -1.00
N ARG A 28 14.99 -16.83 -0.22
CA ARG A 28 16.38 -16.91 0.23
C ARG A 28 16.93 -18.30 -0.05
N ASP A 29 18.07 -18.33 -0.71
CA ASP A 29 18.92 -19.49 -0.84
C ASP A 29 20.33 -19.23 -0.27
N MET A 30 21.22 -20.21 -0.35
CA MET A 30 22.59 -20.08 0.19
C MET A 30 23.39 -18.95 -0.46
N ASN A 31 23.08 -18.57 -1.71
CA ASN A 31 23.85 -17.62 -2.52
C ASN A 31 23.03 -16.42 -3.01
N LYS A 32 21.73 -16.40 -2.74
CA LYS A 32 20.78 -15.44 -3.30
C LYS A 32 19.79 -15.03 -2.24
N PHE A 33 19.55 -13.73 -2.20
CA PHE A 33 18.45 -13.14 -1.48
C PHE A 33 17.64 -12.33 -2.48
N ASP A 34 16.33 -12.51 -2.43
CA ASP A 34 15.36 -11.79 -3.24
C ASP A 34 14.21 -11.38 -2.32
N LYS A 35 13.88 -10.10 -2.29
CA LYS A 35 12.71 -9.60 -1.56
C LYS A 35 11.89 -8.70 -2.46
N TYR A 36 10.65 -9.10 -2.73
CA TYR A 36 9.69 -8.38 -3.52
C TYR A 36 8.63 -7.77 -2.61
N TYR A 37 8.36 -6.49 -2.81
CA TYR A 37 7.27 -5.77 -2.17
C TYR A 37 6.28 -5.38 -3.26
N ASN A 38 5.12 -6.03 -3.27
CA ASN A 38 4.05 -5.79 -4.22
C ASN A 38 2.93 -5.03 -3.52
N LEU A 39 2.69 -3.80 -3.97
CA LEU A 39 1.71 -2.91 -3.37
C LEU A 39 0.48 -2.78 -4.28
N ALA A 40 -0.70 -2.83 -3.68
CA ALA A 40 -1.94 -2.39 -4.28
C ALA A 40 -2.63 -1.35 -3.39
N VAL A 41 -2.96 -0.20 -3.95
CA VAL A 41 -3.80 0.82 -3.30
C VAL A 41 -5.15 0.80 -4.01
N LYS A 42 -6.23 0.69 -3.25
CA LYS A 42 -7.61 0.75 -3.74
C LYS A 42 -8.36 1.89 -3.05
N SER A 43 -9.12 2.63 -3.84
CA SER A 43 -9.98 3.73 -3.39
C SER A 43 -11.37 3.55 -3.98
N ASP A 44 -12.39 3.94 -3.22
CA ASP A 44 -13.76 4.08 -3.73
C ASP A 44 -13.89 5.14 -4.83
N LYS A 45 -13.01 6.16 -4.84
CA LYS A 45 -13.02 7.26 -5.82
C LYS A 45 -12.24 7.00 -7.11
N GLY A 46 -11.35 6.02 -7.14
CA GLY A 46 -10.36 5.93 -8.24
C GLY A 46 -10.02 4.51 -8.72
N GLY A 47 -10.66 3.47 -8.19
CA GLY A 47 -10.31 2.10 -8.52
C GLY A 47 -9.01 1.66 -7.84
N THR A 48 -8.09 1.00 -8.56
CA THR A 48 -6.87 0.41 -7.99
C THR A 48 -5.62 0.87 -8.75
N ALA A 49 -4.54 1.18 -8.02
CA ALA A 49 -3.19 1.36 -8.56
C ALA A 49 -2.26 0.32 -7.94
N LYS A 50 -1.29 -0.19 -8.71
CA LYS A 50 -0.35 -1.21 -8.25
C LYS A 50 1.08 -0.83 -8.62
N THR A 51 1.99 -0.95 -7.67
CA THR A 51 3.42 -0.75 -7.88
C THR A 51 4.19 -1.82 -7.12
N SER A 52 5.47 -1.96 -7.42
CA SER A 52 6.33 -2.89 -6.71
C SER A 52 7.76 -2.38 -6.65
N CYS A 53 8.49 -2.80 -5.64
CA CYS A 53 9.94 -2.66 -5.61
C CYS A 53 10.59 -3.97 -5.17
N TYR A 54 11.87 -4.10 -5.46
CA TYR A 54 12.59 -5.34 -5.30
C TYR A 54 14.01 -5.07 -4.83
N ASN A 55 14.52 -5.97 -3.98
CA ASN A 55 15.87 -5.92 -3.47
C ASN A 55 16.55 -7.29 -3.50
N LYS A 56 17.86 -7.29 -3.74
CA LYS A 56 18.76 -8.45 -3.72
C LYS A 56 19.75 -8.47 -2.56
N ASP A 57 19.90 -7.36 -1.85
CA ASP A 57 20.88 -7.25 -0.77
C ASP A 57 20.28 -7.70 0.57
N TYR A 58 20.82 -8.78 1.12
CA TYR A 58 20.39 -9.29 2.42
C TYR A 58 20.69 -8.33 3.58
N ASN A 59 21.82 -7.59 3.49
CA ASN A 59 22.25 -6.65 4.51
C ASN A 59 21.49 -5.32 4.41
N ASP A 60 21.13 -4.92 3.19
CA ASP A 60 20.34 -3.72 2.93
C ASP A 60 18.98 -4.07 2.31
N GLN A 61 17.99 -4.36 3.16
CA GLN A 61 16.65 -4.78 2.71
C GLN A 61 15.75 -3.64 2.20
N ARG A 62 16.34 -2.52 1.78
CA ARG A 62 15.61 -1.37 1.25
C ARG A 62 15.36 -1.51 -0.26
N CYS A 63 14.23 -1.01 -0.72
CA CYS A 63 14.01 -0.77 -2.15
C CYS A 63 13.14 0.46 -2.37
N GLU A 64 13.24 1.03 -3.57
CA GLU A 64 12.39 2.12 -4.00
C GLU A 64 11.89 1.90 -5.43
N ASN A 65 10.72 2.47 -5.72
CA ASN A 65 10.20 2.62 -7.07
C ASN A 65 9.42 3.94 -7.16
N SER A 66 10.07 4.95 -7.73
CA SER A 66 9.49 6.28 -7.92
C SER A 66 8.80 6.45 -9.28
N LYS A 67 8.40 5.34 -9.92
CA LYS A 67 7.62 5.39 -11.15
C LYS A 67 6.17 5.71 -10.80
N GLU A 68 5.68 6.78 -11.40
CA GLU A 68 4.29 7.18 -11.31
C GLU A 68 3.33 6.08 -11.82
N VAL A 69 2.32 5.74 -11.03
CA VAL A 69 1.26 4.80 -11.39
C VAL A 69 -0.11 5.42 -11.15
N VAL A 70 -0.83 5.65 -12.25
CA VAL A 70 -2.22 6.14 -12.24
C VAL A 70 -3.19 5.01 -11.89
N SER A 71 -4.20 5.31 -11.09
CA SER A 71 -5.25 4.37 -10.73
C SER A 71 -6.12 3.97 -11.92
N SER A 72 -6.70 2.78 -11.87
CA SER A 72 -7.46 2.19 -12.99
C SER A 72 -8.66 3.01 -13.47
N GLN A 73 -9.19 3.91 -12.65
CA GLN A 73 -10.30 4.83 -13.00
C GLN A 73 -9.88 6.31 -13.02
N GLY A 74 -8.58 6.62 -12.90
CA GLY A 74 -8.07 7.99 -13.03
C GLY A 74 -8.38 8.94 -11.87
N GLY A 75 -8.48 8.44 -10.64
CA GLY A 75 -8.81 9.26 -9.45
C GLY A 75 -7.62 9.58 -8.54
N PHE A 76 -6.53 8.84 -8.66
CA PHE A 76 -5.31 9.10 -7.88
C PHE A 76 -4.08 8.52 -8.56
N VAL A 77 -2.93 8.88 -8.04
CA VAL A 77 -1.62 8.50 -8.53
C VAL A 77 -0.75 8.04 -7.36
N ILE A 78 0.01 6.97 -7.54
CA ILE A 78 1.12 6.60 -6.65
C ILE A 78 2.39 7.16 -7.27
N ASN A 79 3.10 8.02 -6.54
CA ASN A 79 4.35 8.62 -7.04
C ASN A 79 5.58 7.83 -6.63
N ASP A 80 5.54 7.25 -5.43
CA ASP A 80 6.72 6.64 -4.84
C ASP A 80 6.33 5.49 -3.91
N LEU A 81 7.13 4.42 -3.97
CA LEU A 81 7.11 3.32 -3.02
C LEU A 81 8.51 3.19 -2.46
N LYS A 82 8.68 3.35 -1.15
CA LYS A 82 9.95 3.17 -0.44
C LYS A 82 9.78 2.17 0.68
N CYS A 83 10.38 0.99 0.52
CA CYS A 83 10.30 -0.08 1.50
C CYS A 83 11.60 -0.23 2.30
N SER A 84 11.43 -0.60 3.56
CA SER A 84 12.47 -0.97 4.52
C SER A 84 12.07 -2.28 5.20
N VAL A 85 12.88 -2.75 6.16
CA VAL A 85 12.58 -3.97 6.92
C VAL A 85 11.23 -3.87 7.63
N ASP A 86 10.91 -2.71 8.20
CA ASP A 86 9.75 -2.56 9.08
C ASP A 86 8.54 -1.99 8.36
N PHE A 87 8.75 -1.08 7.41
CA PHE A 87 7.66 -0.35 6.77
C PHE A 87 7.92 -0.02 5.31
N CYS A 88 6.84 0.09 4.55
CA CYS A 88 6.80 0.72 3.25
C CYS A 88 6.07 2.06 3.34
N TRP A 89 6.68 3.10 2.79
CA TRP A 89 6.11 4.42 2.62
C TRP A 89 5.64 4.60 1.20
N ILE A 90 4.44 5.16 1.06
CA ILE A 90 3.76 5.29 -0.23
C ILE A 90 3.23 6.71 -0.32
N ASP A 91 3.64 7.43 -1.36
CA ASP A 91 3.11 8.76 -1.63
C ASP A 91 1.96 8.66 -2.65
N ILE A 92 0.78 9.08 -2.21
CA ILE A 92 -0.43 9.09 -3.02
C ILE A 92 -0.84 10.53 -3.29
N VAL A 93 -1.15 10.83 -4.54
CA VAL A 93 -1.66 12.13 -4.98
C VAL A 93 -3.09 11.97 -5.49
N THR A 94 -4.02 12.75 -4.95
CA THR A 94 -5.42 12.81 -5.39
C THR A 94 -5.94 14.22 -5.18
N ASP A 95 -6.73 14.75 -6.12
CA ASP A 95 -7.32 16.10 -6.04
C ASP A 95 -6.31 17.22 -5.69
N GLY A 96 -5.05 17.08 -6.13
CA GLY A 96 -3.97 18.03 -5.84
C GLY A 96 -3.37 17.95 -4.43
N ILE A 97 -3.83 17.02 -3.60
CA ILE A 97 -3.32 16.74 -2.26
C ILE A 97 -2.38 15.54 -2.33
N THR A 98 -1.19 15.68 -1.73
CA THR A 98 -0.24 14.57 -1.55
C THR A 98 -0.29 14.12 -0.10
N PHE A 99 -0.39 12.81 0.12
CA PHE A 99 -0.31 12.23 1.47
C PHE A 99 0.52 10.95 1.46
N SER A 100 1.27 10.75 2.54
CA SER A 100 2.15 9.60 2.72
C SER A 100 1.50 8.57 3.63
N ILE A 101 1.35 7.35 3.12
CA ILE A 101 0.82 6.22 3.87
C ILE A 101 1.95 5.30 4.29
N LYS A 102 1.88 4.83 5.52
CA LYS A 102 2.78 3.85 6.10
C LYS A 102 2.10 2.49 6.14
N ALA A 103 2.66 1.51 5.44
CA ALA A 103 2.22 0.11 5.46
C ALA A 103 3.25 -0.76 6.22
N PRO A 104 2.84 -1.64 7.13
CA PRO A 104 3.73 -2.61 7.77
C PRO A 104 4.41 -3.51 6.73
N ALA A 105 5.74 -3.62 6.80
CA ALA A 105 6.56 -4.39 5.86
C ALA A 105 7.26 -5.61 6.51
N PHE A 106 6.76 -6.05 7.67
CA PHE A 106 7.23 -7.22 8.39
C PHE A 106 6.19 -8.35 8.32
N CYS A 107 6.68 -9.59 8.31
CA CYS A 107 5.84 -10.79 8.37
C CYS A 107 5.70 -11.24 9.82
N ASN A 108 4.54 -11.00 10.45
CA ASN A 108 4.24 -11.60 11.76
C ASN A 108 4.01 -13.12 11.64
N ASP A 109 3.30 -13.54 10.59
CA ASP A 109 2.94 -14.95 10.35
C ASP A 109 3.33 -15.35 8.90
N PRO A 110 4.61 -15.57 8.60
CA PRO A 110 5.04 -15.91 7.26
C PRO A 110 4.58 -17.31 6.85
N ILE A 111 3.97 -17.42 5.67
CA ILE A 111 3.66 -18.69 5.03
C ILE A 111 4.95 -19.23 4.41
N VAL A 112 5.41 -20.38 4.86
CA VAL A 112 6.55 -21.09 4.26
C VAL A 112 6.06 -21.83 3.02
N VAL A 113 6.44 -21.35 1.84
CA VAL A 113 5.96 -21.87 0.54
C VAL A 113 6.78 -23.07 0.06
N SER A 114 8.02 -23.22 0.53
CA SER A 114 8.89 -24.36 0.22
C SER A 114 9.47 -24.96 1.50
N LEU A 115 9.34 -26.28 1.65
CA LEU A 115 9.86 -27.06 2.78
C LEU A 115 11.29 -27.58 2.54
N ASP A 116 11.94 -27.21 1.44
CA ASP A 116 13.38 -27.45 1.33
C ASP A 116 14.08 -26.62 2.41
N LYS A 117 14.60 -27.31 3.43
CA LYS A 117 15.24 -26.69 4.60
C LYS A 117 16.41 -25.78 4.22
N ASN A 118 16.96 -25.94 3.02
CA ASN A 118 18.07 -25.13 2.54
C ASN A 118 17.62 -23.88 1.75
N LEU A 119 16.34 -23.80 1.34
CA LEU A 119 15.80 -22.78 0.42
C LEU A 119 14.41 -22.27 0.88
N PRO A 120 14.29 -21.70 2.10
CA PRO A 120 12.99 -21.24 2.57
C PRO A 120 12.53 -20.01 1.76
N ARG A 121 11.35 -20.14 1.13
CA ARG A 121 10.60 -19.01 0.58
C ARG A 121 9.48 -18.65 1.54
N TYR A 122 9.44 -17.40 1.94
CA TYR A 122 8.44 -16.84 2.84
C TYR A 122 7.52 -15.91 2.06
N TRP A 123 6.23 -16.04 2.31
CA TRP A 123 5.22 -15.19 1.73
C TRP A 123 4.31 -14.65 2.83
N CYS A 124 4.04 -13.35 2.82
CA CYS A 124 3.12 -12.75 3.76
C CYS A 124 2.37 -11.56 3.16
N PHE A 125 1.27 -11.21 3.81
CA PHE A 125 0.39 -10.12 3.42
C PHE A 125 0.18 -9.20 4.60
N GLY A 126 0.46 -7.92 4.39
CA GLY A 126 0.01 -6.81 5.23
C GLY A 126 -1.15 -6.10 4.54
N TYR A 127 -2.09 -5.60 5.31
CA TYR A 127 -3.08 -4.65 4.84
C TYR A 127 -3.21 -3.51 5.82
N GLN A 128 -3.51 -2.32 5.31
CA GLN A 128 -3.78 -1.14 6.11
C GLN A 128 -5.03 -0.47 5.55
N LEU A 129 -6.02 -0.29 6.42
CA LEU A 129 -7.22 0.47 6.13
C LEU A 129 -7.03 1.89 6.64
N PHE A 130 -7.46 2.87 5.85
CA PHE A 130 -7.46 4.26 6.27
C PHE A 130 -8.55 5.07 5.56
N LYS A 131 -8.91 6.18 6.17
CA LYS A 131 -9.77 7.21 5.59
C LYS A 131 -8.96 8.46 5.30
N LEU A 132 -9.21 9.05 4.14
CA LEU A 132 -8.68 10.35 3.78
C LEU A 132 -9.79 11.39 3.91
N SER A 133 -9.57 12.37 4.79
CA SER A 133 -10.40 13.55 4.93
C SER A 133 -10.08 14.57 3.84
N SER A 134 -11.02 15.48 3.53
CA SER A 134 -10.86 16.51 2.50
C SER A 134 -9.74 17.54 2.79
N ASP A 135 -9.28 17.61 4.04
CA ASP A 135 -8.15 18.44 4.48
C ASP A 135 -6.79 17.73 4.37
N GLY A 136 -6.77 16.51 3.83
CA GLY A 136 -5.56 15.68 3.69
C GLY A 136 -5.23 14.86 4.93
N ASN A 137 -6.05 14.90 5.99
CA ASN A 137 -5.81 14.10 7.18
C ASN A 137 -6.10 12.61 6.93
N VAL A 138 -5.14 11.77 7.32
CA VAL A 138 -5.22 10.30 7.23
C VAL A 138 -5.60 9.75 8.59
N ASN A 139 -6.73 9.05 8.65
CA ASN A 139 -7.17 8.33 9.84
C ASN A 139 -7.08 6.83 9.61
N TYR A 140 -6.14 6.17 10.29
CA TYR A 140 -5.97 4.73 10.24
C TYR A 140 -7.09 4.03 11.01
N TRP A 141 -7.51 2.88 10.50
CA TRP A 141 -8.45 2.00 11.19
C TRP A 141 -7.68 0.83 11.78
N ASP A 142 -7.95 0.54 13.05
CA ASP A 142 -7.50 -0.66 13.77
C ASP A 142 -8.41 -1.85 13.46
#